data_AF-A0A972SQN0-F1
#
_entry.id   AF-A0A972SQN0-F1
#
_cell.length_a   1.000
_cell.length_b   1.000
_cell.length_c   1.000
_cell.angle_alpha   90.00
_cell.angle_beta   90.00
_cell.angle_gamma   90.00
#
_symmetry.space_group_name_H-M   'P 1'
#
loop_
_entity.id
_entity.type
_entity.pdbx_description
1 polymer ?
#
loop_
_entity_poly.entity_id
_entity_poly.type
_entity_poly.pdbx_seq_one_letter_code
_entity_poly.pdbx_strand_id
1 'polypeptide(L)'
;MKTKTEKPFNRRAFAALAAAFSGLGLPLTGYANHLYQFSPVSTQRHAWMAAHNVFAVLFLVFAVWHIFLNRHALLRHAKGAVRNIPFPSREAILASVIVASVVVLFVGHAFVAGG
;
A
#
# COMPACT_ATOMS: atom_id res chain seq x y z
N MET A 1 38.00 -1.94 -27.02
CA MET A 1 36.88 -1.13 -26.49
C MET A 1 35.82 -2.08 -25.95
N LYS A 2 35.70 -2.25 -24.63
CA LYS A 2 34.66 -3.11 -24.03
C LYS A 2 33.32 -2.37 -24.14
N THR A 3 32.40 -2.89 -24.93
CA THR A 3 31.03 -2.38 -24.99
C THR A 3 30.38 -2.66 -23.63
N LYS A 4 29.99 -1.59 -22.92
CA LYS A 4 29.15 -1.71 -21.71
C LYS A 4 27.79 -2.23 -22.18
N THR A 5 27.53 -3.51 -22.01
CA THR A 5 26.16 -4.04 -22.09
C THR A 5 25.35 -3.42 -20.97
N GLU A 6 24.49 -2.47 -21.30
CA GLU A 6 23.57 -1.88 -20.33
C GLU A 6 22.61 -2.95 -19.81
N LYS A 7 22.47 -3.04 -18.48
CA LYS A 7 21.52 -3.96 -17.88
C LYS A 7 20.10 -3.50 -18.24
N PRO A 8 19.21 -4.41 -18.68
CA PRO A 8 17.84 -4.03 -19.00
C PRO A 8 17.11 -3.57 -17.73
N PHE A 9 16.25 -2.55 -17.89
CA PHE A 9 15.49 -1.99 -16.79
C PHE A 9 14.56 -3.03 -16.15
N ASN A 10 14.68 -3.21 -14.82
CA ASN A 10 13.85 -4.17 -14.08
C ASN A 10 12.51 -3.55 -13.68
N ARG A 11 11.52 -3.69 -14.55
CA ARG A 11 10.15 -3.19 -14.33
C ARG A 11 9.50 -3.73 -13.04
N ARG A 12 9.81 -4.96 -12.63
CA ARG A 12 9.25 -5.57 -11.41
C ARG A 12 9.78 -4.89 -10.16
N ALA A 13 11.10 -4.72 -10.09
CA ALA A 13 11.75 -4.03 -8.98
C ALA A 13 11.28 -2.57 -8.90
N PHE A 14 11.16 -1.90 -10.05
CA PHE A 14 10.65 -0.53 -10.10
C PHE A 14 9.22 -0.41 -9.57
N ALA A 15 8.28 -1.23 -10.06
CA ALA A 15 6.90 -1.20 -9.59
C ALA A 15 6.79 -1.52 -8.09
N ALA A 16 7.58 -2.49 -7.60
CA ALA A 16 7.63 -2.81 -6.18
C ALA A 16 8.15 -1.64 -5.33
N LEU A 17 9.24 -1.01 -5.75
CA LEU A 17 9.83 0.13 -5.03
C LEU A 17 8.91 1.35 -5.04
N ALA A 18 8.29 1.65 -6.18
CA ALA A 18 7.35 2.76 -6.31
C ALA A 18 6.09 2.54 -5.46
N ALA A 19 5.54 1.32 -5.42
CA ALA A 19 4.46 0.95 -4.51
C ALA A 19 4.90 1.03 -3.05
N ALA A 20 6.11 0.58 -2.69
CA ALA A 20 6.60 0.68 -1.32
C ALA A 20 6.76 2.15 -0.88
N PHE A 21 7.38 2.98 -1.71
CA PHE A 21 7.62 4.38 -1.38
C PHE A 21 6.30 5.17 -1.25
N SER A 22 5.37 4.98 -2.19
CA SER A 22 4.05 5.62 -2.11
C SER A 22 3.20 5.07 -0.97
N GLY A 23 3.27 3.76 -0.71
CA GLY A 23 2.60 3.11 0.40
C GLY A 23 3.09 3.58 1.77
N LEU A 24 4.40 3.83 1.92
CA LEU A 24 4.97 4.43 3.13
C LEU A 24 4.67 5.94 3.24
N GLY A 25 4.50 6.62 2.11
CA GLY A 25 4.08 8.03 2.08
C GLY A 25 2.65 8.24 2.60
N LEU A 26 1.77 7.26 2.43
CA LEU A 26 0.37 7.32 2.90
C LEU A 26 0.22 7.51 4.42
N PRO A 27 0.80 6.68 5.31
CA PRO A 27 0.67 6.89 6.75
C PRO A 27 1.31 8.21 7.19
N LEU A 28 2.43 8.61 6.59
CA LEU A 28 3.09 9.88 6.92
C LEU A 28 2.21 11.09 6.59
N THR A 29 1.69 11.14 5.35
CA THR A 29 0.81 12.23 4.91
C THR A 29 -0.58 12.17 5.54
N GLY A 30 -1.08 10.97 5.83
CA GLY A 30 -2.35 10.76 6.52
C GLY A 30 -2.29 11.25 7.97
N TYR A 31 -1.18 10.98 8.67
CA TYR A 31 -0.93 11.52 10.00
C TYR A 31 -0.88 13.05 9.98
N ALA A 32 -0.15 13.65 9.04
CA ALA A 32 -0.13 15.11 8.88
C ALA A 32 -1.54 15.67 8.61
N ASN A 33 -2.33 15.03 7.74
CA ASN A 33 -3.69 15.46 7.45
C ASN A 33 -4.61 15.36 8.70
N HIS A 34 -4.40 14.34 9.55
CA HIS A 34 -5.11 14.19 10.82
C HIS A 34 -4.75 15.31 11.82
N LEU A 35 -3.50 15.79 11.85
CA LEU A 35 -3.11 16.92 12.71
C LEU A 35 -3.82 18.22 12.32
N TYR A 36 -4.06 18.45 11.02
CA TYR A 36 -4.71 19.67 10.52
C TYR A 36 -6.23 19.52 10.30
N GLN A 37 -6.83 18.39 10.67
CA GLN A 37 -8.22 18.07 10.30
C GLN A 37 -9.26 19.05 10.88
N PHE A 38 -9.00 19.56 12.10
CA PHE A 38 -9.86 20.51 12.80
C PHE A 38 -9.49 21.97 12.56
N SER A 39 -8.38 22.23 11.84
CA SER A 39 -8.01 23.58 11.47
C SER A 39 -8.89 24.07 10.30
N PRO A 40 -9.20 25.38 10.23
CA PRO A 40 -9.77 25.98 9.02
C PRO A 40 -8.95 25.61 7.79
N VAL A 41 -9.58 25.59 6.61
CA VAL A 41 -8.89 25.27 5.35
C VAL A 41 -7.73 26.26 5.17
N SER A 42 -6.52 25.74 5.36
CA SER A 42 -5.26 26.46 5.19
C SER A 42 -4.47 25.85 4.04
N THR A 43 -3.54 26.62 3.49
CA THR A 43 -2.61 26.15 2.45
C THR A 43 -1.88 24.87 2.88
N GLN A 44 -1.52 24.78 4.17
CA GLN A 44 -0.82 23.62 4.72
C GLN A 44 -1.72 22.37 4.75
N ARG A 45 -2.97 22.50 5.20
CA ARG A 45 -3.94 21.40 5.17
C ARG A 45 -4.18 20.91 3.74
N HIS A 46 -4.37 21.84 2.81
CA HIS A 46 -4.58 21.50 1.40
C HIS A 46 -3.36 20.82 0.78
N ALA A 47 -2.14 21.26 1.10
CA ALA A 47 -0.91 20.64 0.62
C ALA A 47 -0.75 19.19 1.12
N TRP A 48 -1.00 18.92 2.40
CA TRP A 48 -0.92 17.56 2.95
C TRP A 48 -2.01 16.64 2.39
N MET A 49 -3.22 17.15 2.20
CA MET A 49 -4.31 16.42 1.55
C MET A 49 -3.97 16.09 0.09
N ALA A 50 -3.45 17.05 -0.66
CA ALA A 50 -3.00 16.84 -2.04
C ALA A 50 -1.87 15.79 -2.11
N ALA A 51 -0.87 15.90 -1.22
CA ALA A 51 0.20 14.92 -1.14
C ALA A 51 -0.32 13.51 -0.84
N HIS A 52 -1.24 13.38 0.12
CA HIS A 52 -1.87 12.09 0.45
C HIS A 52 -2.60 11.50 -0.75
N ASN A 53 -3.39 12.31 -1.47
CA ASN A 53 -4.13 11.88 -2.65
C ASN A 53 -3.19 11.44 -3.78
N VAL A 54 -2.10 12.18 -4.02
CA VAL A 54 -1.09 11.80 -5.02
C VAL A 54 -0.43 10.48 -4.64
N PHE A 55 -0.04 10.29 -3.38
CA PHE A 55 0.51 9.01 -2.92
C PHE A 55 -0.51 7.87 -3.04
N ALA A 56 -1.80 8.11 -2.78
CA ALA A 56 -2.84 7.10 -2.91
C ALA A 56 -3.01 6.63 -4.36
N VAL A 57 -3.05 7.57 -5.31
CA VAL A 57 -3.15 7.26 -6.74
C VAL A 57 -1.91 6.52 -7.21
N LEU A 58 -0.71 7.01 -6.87
CA LEU A 58 0.54 6.35 -7.24
C LEU A 58 0.62 4.94 -6.65
N PHE A 59 0.26 4.78 -5.38
CA PHE A 59 0.23 3.48 -4.71
C PHE A 59 -0.72 2.53 -5.43
N LEU A 60 -1.94 2.96 -5.72
CA LEU A 60 -2.93 2.13 -6.41
C LEU A 60 -2.41 1.69 -7.79
N VAL A 61 -1.91 2.63 -8.60
CA VAL A 61 -1.38 2.34 -9.95
C VAL A 61 -0.21 1.35 -9.88
N PHE A 62 0.77 1.59 -9.00
CA PHE A 62 1.94 0.72 -8.90
C PHE A 62 1.62 -0.62 -8.23
N ALA A 63 0.69 -0.69 -7.28
CA ALA A 63 0.22 -1.94 -6.69
C ALA A 63 -0.48 -2.80 -7.73
N VAL A 64 -1.40 -2.23 -8.52
CA VAL A 64 -2.07 -2.92 -9.63
C VAL A 64 -1.04 -3.40 -10.66
N TRP A 65 -0.09 -2.54 -11.04
CA TRP A 65 0.98 -2.92 -11.96
C TRP A 65 1.86 -4.04 -11.39
N HIS A 66 2.23 -3.96 -10.12
CA HIS A 66 3.00 -4.98 -9.42
C HIS A 66 2.27 -6.33 -9.41
N ILE A 67 0.96 -6.34 -9.14
CA ILE A 67 0.12 -7.55 -9.21
C ILE A 67 0.15 -8.11 -10.63
N PHE A 68 -0.07 -7.29 -11.66
CA PHE A 68 -0.06 -7.77 -13.04
C PHE A 68 1.28 -8.37 -13.47
N LEU A 69 2.41 -7.77 -13.04
CA LEU A 69 3.75 -8.28 -13.36
C LEU A 69 4.10 -9.58 -12.61
N ASN A 70 3.49 -9.80 -11.44
CA ASN A 70 3.75 -10.95 -10.58
C ASN A 70 2.59 -11.96 -10.54
N ARG A 71 1.53 -11.75 -11.33
CA ARG A 71 0.31 -12.58 -11.33
C ARG A 71 0.57 -14.07 -11.53
N HIS A 72 1.56 -14.44 -12.35
CA HIS A 72 1.88 -15.85 -12.60
C HIS A 72 2.55 -16.49 -11.37
N ALA A 73 3.44 -15.76 -10.70
CA ALA A 73 4.03 -16.22 -9.44
C ALA A 73 2.96 -16.33 -8.34
N LEU A 74 2.10 -15.31 -8.24
CA LEU A 74 0.97 -15.29 -7.30
C LEU A 74 0.01 -16.46 -7.54
N LEU A 75 -0.42 -16.69 -8.79
CA LEU A 75 -1.32 -17.79 -9.15
C LEU A 75 -0.66 -19.16 -8.94
N ARG A 76 0.64 -19.29 -9.20
CA ARG A 76 1.38 -20.54 -8.91
C ARG A 76 1.44 -20.79 -7.41
N HIS A 77 1.71 -19.76 -6.62
CA HIS A 77 1.74 -19.87 -5.16
C HIS A 77 0.34 -20.17 -4.61
N ALA A 78 -0.70 -19.48 -5.09
CA ALA A 78 -2.09 -19.71 -4.72
C ALA A 78 -2.56 -21.12 -5.09
N LYS A 79 -2.28 -21.60 -6.31
CA LYS A 79 -2.64 -22.96 -6.73
C LYS A 79 -1.85 -24.03 -5.95
N GLY A 80 -0.57 -23.78 -5.67
CA GLY A 80 0.26 -24.68 -4.86
C GLY A 80 -0.17 -24.71 -3.38
N ALA A 81 -0.57 -23.55 -2.85
CA ALA A 81 -1.14 -23.39 -1.52
C ALA A 81 -2.49 -24.10 -1.39
N VAL A 82 -3.40 -23.92 -2.34
CA VAL A 82 -4.71 -24.60 -2.34
C VAL A 82 -4.57 -26.13 -2.40
N ARG A 83 -3.51 -26.66 -3.02
CA ARG A 83 -3.27 -28.10 -3.08
C ARG A 83 -2.74 -28.70 -1.78
N ASN A 84 -2.22 -27.87 -0.86
CA ASN A 84 -1.53 -28.27 0.37
C ASN A 84 -2.11 -27.66 1.66
N ILE A 85 -3.22 -26.90 1.62
CA ILE A 85 -3.78 -26.24 2.81
C ILE A 85 -5.18 -26.80 3.14
N PRO A 86 -5.37 -27.44 4.31
CA PRO A 86 -6.68 -27.63 4.92
C PRO A 86 -7.08 -26.37 5.70
N PHE A 87 -8.01 -25.56 5.19
CA PHE A 87 -8.54 -24.34 5.85
C PHE A 87 -7.47 -23.27 6.21
N PRO A 88 -7.81 -21.98 6.43
CA PRO A 88 -6.79 -20.94 6.59
C PRO A 88 -5.87 -21.26 7.77
N SER A 89 -4.55 -21.18 7.55
CA SER A 89 -3.55 -21.43 8.60
C SER A 89 -3.74 -20.44 9.76
N ARG A 90 -3.34 -20.83 10.97
CA ARG A 90 -3.40 -19.93 12.15
C ARG A 90 -2.76 -18.57 11.88
N GLU A 91 -1.70 -18.54 11.09
CA GLU A 91 -1.01 -17.31 10.69
C GLU A 91 -1.87 -16.43 9.77
N ALA A 92 -2.60 -17.02 8.82
CA ALA A 92 -3.50 -16.29 7.94
C ALA A 92 -4.69 -15.71 8.72
N ILE A 93 -5.21 -16.45 9.70
CA ILE A 93 -6.25 -15.96 10.61
C ILE A 93 -5.69 -14.82 11.46
N LEU A 94 -4.51 -15.00 12.06
CA LEU A 94 -3.88 -13.99 12.90
C LEU A 94 -3.57 -12.71 12.11
N ALA A 95 -3.01 -12.83 10.91
CA ALA A 95 -2.78 -11.70 10.01
C ALA A 95 -4.09 -10.98 9.67
N SER A 96 -5.16 -11.73 9.37
CA SER A 96 -6.47 -11.15 9.08
C SER A 96 -7.05 -10.41 10.28
N VAL A 97 -6.92 -10.96 11.49
CA VAL A 97 -7.35 -10.32 12.74
C VAL A 97 -6.56 -9.04 13.00
N ILE A 98 -5.24 -9.07 12.85
CA ILE A 98 -4.38 -7.88 13.02
C ILE A 98 -4.79 -6.80 12.02
N VAL A 99 -4.93 -7.14 10.74
CA VAL A 99 -5.33 -6.18 9.70
C VAL A 99 -6.72 -5.61 9.99
N ALA A 100 -7.69 -6.45 10.32
CA ALA A 100 -9.04 -6.00 10.66
C ALA A 100 -9.03 -5.08 11.90
N SER A 101 -8.24 -5.40 12.91
CA SER A 101 -8.12 -4.59 14.13
C SER A 101 -7.52 -3.22 13.84
N VAL A 102 -6.44 -3.17 13.04
CA VAL A 102 -5.82 -1.92 12.60
C VAL A 102 -6.82 -1.08 11.78
N VAL A 103 -7.55 -1.69 10.84
CA VAL A 103 -8.57 -0.99 10.06
C VAL A 103 -9.67 -0.43 10.97
N VAL A 104 -10.20 -1.23 11.90
CA VAL A 104 -11.25 -0.78 12.83
C VAL A 104 -10.74 0.35 13.73
N LEU A 105 -9.51 0.27 14.25
CA LEU A 105 -8.94 1.33 15.08
C LEU A 105 -8.77 2.64 14.32
N PHE A 106 -8.18 2.59 13.12
CA PHE A 106 -7.89 3.79 12.34
C PHE A 106 -9.14 4.41 11.70
N VAL A 107 -10.06 3.58 11.19
CA VAL A 107 -11.32 4.05 10.59
C VAL A 107 -12.32 4.44 11.68
N GLY A 108 -12.44 3.65 12.75
CA GLY A 108 -13.33 3.93 13.88
C GLY A 108 -12.97 5.23 14.60
N HIS A 109 -11.68 5.54 14.74
CA HIS A 109 -11.26 6.84 15.29
C HIS A 109 -11.76 8.02 14.45
N ALA A 110 -11.84 7.89 13.12
CA ALA A 110 -12.37 8.94 12.25
C ALA A 110 -13.88 9.19 12.47
N PHE A 111 -14.65 8.13 12.80
CA PHE A 111 -16.08 8.27 13.12
C PHE A 111 -16.35 8.81 14.51
N VAL A 112 -15.48 8.52 15.50
CA VAL A 112 -15.62 9.03 16.87
C VAL A 112 -15.10 10.46 17.01
N ALA A 113 -14.04 10.84 16.28
CA ALA A 113 -13.46 12.17 16.36
C ALA A 113 -14.12 13.21 15.42
N GLY A 114 -14.93 12.77 14.45
CA GLY A 114 -15.64 13.62 13.49
C GLY A 114 -17.14 13.79 13.76
N GLY A 115 -17.66 13.24 14.86
CA GLY A 115 -19.04 13.35 15.32
C GLY A 115 -19.22 14.39 16.42
#